data_AF-A0A5B7TWQ3-F1
#
_entry.id   AF-A0A5B7TWQ3-F1
#
_cell.length_a   1.000
_cell.length_b   1.000
_cell.length_c   1.000
_cell.angle_alpha   90.00
_cell.angle_beta   90.00
_cell.angle_gamma   90.00
#
_symmetry.space_group_name_H-M   'P 1'
#
loop_
_entity.id
_entity.type
_entity.pdbx_description
1 polymer ?
#
loop_
_entity_poly.entity_id
_entity_poly.type
_entity_poly.pdbx_seq_one_letter_code
_entity_poly.pdbx_strand_id
1 'polypeptide(L)'
;MKYFSTILILLFIATTLLYSCRIDPKAAPKAKTTKSITGEPAQNASGVWHYTCLSGCAGGAGAAGMCETCGNPLVHNTVYHGGSTPTPTGPNANAPFVVPPATTSATNANGVWHYTCSKGCAGGAGAAGSCVNCGNTLAHNQAYHQ
;
A
#
# COMPACT_ATOMS: atom_id res chain seq x y z
N MET A 1 1.09 -60.33 -29.34
CA MET A 1 0.30 -60.16 -28.10
C MET A 1 1.02 -59.33 -27.02
N LYS A 2 2.29 -59.59 -26.66
CA LYS A 2 3.01 -58.86 -25.60
C LYS A 2 3.27 -57.36 -25.91
N TYR A 3 3.64 -57.04 -27.14
CA TYR A 3 3.90 -55.65 -27.56
C TYR A 3 2.64 -54.79 -27.70
N PHE A 4 1.49 -55.42 -27.96
CA PHE A 4 0.20 -54.74 -28.07
C PHE A 4 -0.25 -54.19 -26.72
N SER A 5 -0.04 -54.95 -25.65
CA SER A 5 -0.35 -54.52 -24.27
C SER A 5 0.57 -53.38 -23.80
N THR A 6 1.86 -53.42 -24.15
CA THR A 6 2.80 -52.34 -23.79
C THR A 6 2.55 -51.04 -24.56
N ILE A 7 2.14 -51.12 -25.83
CA ILE A 7 1.76 -49.94 -26.61
C ILE A 7 0.48 -49.31 -26.05
N LEU A 8 -0.49 -50.13 -25.60
CA LEU A 8 -1.73 -49.63 -24.99
C LEU A 8 -1.46 -48.88 -23.68
N ILE A 9 -0.56 -49.38 -22.84
CA ILE A 9 -0.19 -48.76 -21.56
C ILE A 9 0.56 -47.43 -21.77
N LEU A 10 1.48 -47.36 -22.74
CA LEU A 10 2.19 -46.13 -23.09
C LEU A 10 1.24 -45.05 -23.64
N LEU A 11 0.24 -45.44 -24.43
CA LEU A 11 -0.75 -44.51 -24.97
C LEU A 11 -1.65 -43.95 -23.86
N PHE A 12 -2.01 -44.79 -22.88
CA PHE A 12 -2.85 -44.40 -21.74
C PHE A 12 -2.12 -43.41 -20.80
N ILE A 13 -0.83 -43.61 -20.55
CA ILE A 13 0.01 -42.70 -19.75
C ILE A 13 0.21 -41.34 -20.45
N ALA A 14 0.36 -41.34 -21.78
CA ALA A 14 0.45 -40.10 -22.55
C ALA A 14 -0.85 -39.28 -22.51
N THR A 15 -2.02 -39.94 -22.51
CA THR A 15 -3.32 -39.25 -22.42
C THR A 15 -3.62 -38.67 -21.05
N THR A 16 -3.13 -39.26 -19.95
CA THR A 16 -3.34 -38.71 -18.60
C THR A 16 -2.44 -37.50 -18.32
N LEU A 17 -1.21 -37.48 -18.85
CA LEU A 17 -0.31 -36.31 -18.76
C LEU A 17 -0.87 -35.08 -19.50
N LEU A 18 -1.59 -35.28 -20.61
CA LEU A 18 -2.25 -34.19 -21.36
C LEU A 18 -3.55 -33.70 -20.71
N TYR A 19 -4.17 -34.48 -19.80
CA TYR A 19 -5.44 -34.10 -19.15
C TYR A 19 -5.23 -33.19 -17.92
N SER A 20 -4.07 -33.28 -17.25
CA SER A 20 -3.72 -32.41 -16.10
C SER A 20 -3.42 -30.95 -16.47
N CYS A 21 -3.37 -30.62 -17.77
CA CYS A 21 -3.26 -29.25 -18.27
C CYS A 21 -4.59 -28.69 -18.82
N ARG A 22 -5.75 -29.24 -18.46
CA ARG A 22 -7.00 -28.47 -18.56
C ARG A 22 -7.06 -27.47 -17.41
N ILE A 23 -6.41 -26.33 -17.65
CA ILE A 23 -6.70 -25.10 -16.91
C ILE A 23 -8.12 -24.71 -17.29
N ASP A 24 -9.07 -24.89 -16.37
CA ASP A 24 -10.40 -24.30 -16.49
C ASP A 24 -10.22 -22.80 -16.78
N PRO A 25 -10.81 -22.24 -17.85
CA PRO A 25 -10.85 -20.80 -18.03
C PRO A 25 -11.82 -20.25 -16.97
N LYS A 26 -11.35 -20.11 -15.72
CA LYS A 26 -11.96 -19.19 -14.78
C LYS A 26 -11.96 -17.85 -15.50
N ALA A 27 -13.16 -17.37 -15.79
CA ALA A 27 -13.38 -16.06 -16.38
C ALA A 27 -12.40 -15.08 -15.76
N ALA A 28 -11.56 -14.47 -16.59
CA ALA A 28 -10.65 -13.43 -16.14
C ALA A 28 -11.51 -12.44 -15.33
N PRO A 29 -11.18 -12.16 -14.06
CA PRO A 29 -11.88 -11.11 -13.35
C PRO A 29 -11.72 -9.88 -14.22
N LYS A 30 -12.84 -9.31 -14.68
CA LYS A 30 -12.84 -8.03 -15.37
C LYS A 30 -11.91 -7.14 -14.55
N ALA A 31 -10.84 -6.65 -15.18
CA ALA A 31 -9.98 -5.67 -14.58
C ALA A 31 -10.92 -4.54 -14.14
N LYS A 32 -11.26 -4.52 -12.85
CA LYS A 32 -11.92 -3.39 -12.24
C LYS A 32 -10.88 -2.33 -12.42
N THR A 33 -11.17 -1.36 -13.28
CA THR A 33 -10.40 -0.13 -13.43
C THR A 33 -10.00 0.27 -12.03
N THR A 34 -8.73 0.09 -11.70
CA THR A 34 -8.14 0.70 -10.52
C THR A 34 -8.41 2.16 -10.77
N LYS A 35 -9.37 2.72 -10.02
CA LYS A 35 -9.43 4.16 -9.86
C LYS A 35 -8.02 4.48 -9.38
N SER A 36 -7.23 5.10 -10.25
CA SER A 36 -5.96 5.68 -9.86
C SER A 36 -6.27 6.39 -8.56
N ILE A 37 -5.64 5.95 -7.47
CA ILE A 37 -5.59 6.78 -6.28
C ILE A 37 -4.82 7.99 -6.80
N THR A 38 -5.54 9.01 -7.27
CA THR A 38 -4.97 10.34 -7.40
C THR A 38 -4.23 10.55 -6.09
N GLY A 39 -2.90 10.60 -6.15
CA GLY A 39 -2.10 10.79 -4.95
C GLY A 39 -2.71 11.95 -4.19
N GLU A 40 -2.92 11.78 -2.89
CA GLU A 40 -3.46 12.82 -2.03
C GLU A 40 -2.74 14.14 -2.37
N PRO A 41 -3.48 15.18 -2.79
CA PRO A 41 -2.86 16.38 -3.34
C PRO A 41 -1.97 17.02 -2.28
N ALA A 42 -0.86 17.63 -2.72
CA ALA A 42 0.07 18.22 -1.77
C ALA A 42 -0.54 19.38 -0.97
N GLN A 43 -1.53 20.05 -1.57
CA GLN A 43 -2.34 21.08 -0.95
C GLN A 43 -3.82 20.74 -1.06
N ASN A 44 -4.58 21.07 -0.02
CA ASN A 44 -6.03 20.99 -0.08
C ASN A 44 -6.61 22.16 -0.90
N ALA A 45 -7.93 22.19 -1.10
CA ALA A 45 -8.61 23.24 -1.87
C ALA A 45 -8.43 24.66 -1.29
N SER A 46 -8.03 24.78 -0.03
CA SER A 46 -7.72 26.04 0.65
C SER A 46 -6.24 26.43 0.55
N GLY A 47 -5.44 25.67 -0.20
CA GLY A 47 -3.99 25.91 -0.35
C GLY A 47 -3.16 25.49 0.86
N VAL A 48 -3.73 24.78 1.83
CA VAL A 48 -3.00 24.29 3.00
C VAL A 48 -2.17 23.07 2.60
N TRP A 49 -0.88 23.07 2.93
CA TRP A 49 0.03 21.94 2.68
C TRP A 49 -0.18 20.80 3.67
N HIS A 50 -0.08 19.56 3.18
CA HIS A 50 -0.18 18.35 3.99
C HIS A 50 1.03 18.19 4.93
N TYR A 51 2.24 18.48 4.44
CA TYR A 51 3.47 18.55 5.23
C TYR A 51 4.12 19.92 5.08
N THR A 52 4.51 20.54 6.19
CA THR A 52 5.04 21.91 6.23
C THR A 52 6.36 21.99 7.01
N CYS A 53 7.13 23.05 6.76
CA CYS A 53 8.38 23.29 7.48
C CYS A 53 8.11 24.04 8.80
N LEU A 54 8.52 23.46 9.93
CA LEU A 54 8.34 24.09 11.24
C LEU A 54 9.18 25.36 11.42
N SER A 55 10.28 25.49 10.67
CA SER A 55 11.12 26.69 10.63
C SER A 55 10.49 27.85 9.85
N GLY A 56 9.27 27.67 9.31
CA GLY A 56 8.53 28.72 8.61
C GLY A 56 9.01 28.97 7.17
N CYS A 57 9.76 28.03 6.57
CA CYS A 57 10.11 28.12 5.15
C CYS A 57 8.84 28.08 4.28
N ALA A 58 8.87 28.80 3.15
CA ALA A 58 7.78 28.77 2.18
C ALA A 58 7.68 27.39 1.52
N GLY A 59 6.45 26.95 1.24
CA GLY A 59 6.16 25.68 0.57
C GLY A 59 5.88 24.51 1.53
N GLY A 60 5.93 23.30 0.99
CA GLY A 60 5.59 22.07 1.69
C GLY A 60 5.60 20.87 0.75
N ALA A 61 5.04 19.75 1.19
CA ALA A 61 4.92 18.55 0.37
C ALA A 61 3.61 17.80 0.64
N GLY A 62 3.24 16.94 -0.30
CA GLY A 62 2.13 15.99 -0.12
C GLY A 62 2.50 14.75 0.70
N ALA A 63 3.78 14.58 0.99
CA ALA A 63 4.31 13.46 1.76
C ALA A 63 5.42 13.92 2.71
N ALA A 64 5.76 13.08 3.69
CA ALA A 64 6.90 13.29 4.56
C ALA A 64 8.20 13.37 3.73
N GLY A 65 9.11 14.26 4.12
CA GLY A 65 10.35 14.51 3.39
C GLY A 65 11.18 15.61 4.05
N MET A 66 12.20 16.08 3.35
CA MET A 66 13.03 17.21 3.80
C MET A 66 12.54 18.50 3.14
N CYS A 67 12.62 19.60 3.87
CA CYS A 67 12.39 20.94 3.35
C CYS A 67 13.51 21.28 2.37
N GLU A 68 13.16 21.63 1.12
CA GLU A 68 14.14 22.00 0.10
C GLU A 68 14.92 23.28 0.45
N THR A 69 14.34 24.15 1.28
CA THR A 69 14.97 25.42 1.68
C THR A 69 16.00 25.25 2.80
N CYS A 70 15.67 24.49 3.84
CA CYS A 70 16.50 24.44 5.06
C CYS A 70 16.99 23.04 5.42
N GLY A 71 16.63 22.01 4.65
CA GLY A 71 17.03 20.62 4.89
C GLY A 71 16.36 19.97 6.11
N ASN A 72 15.59 20.71 6.91
CA ASN A 72 14.89 20.17 8.06
C ASN A 72 13.72 19.27 7.63
N PRO A 73 13.37 18.23 8.42
CA PRO A 73 12.21 17.40 8.13
C PRO A 73 10.91 18.21 8.08
N LEU A 74 10.07 17.91 7.10
CA LEU A 74 8.71 18.44 7.04
C LEU A 74 7.82 17.71 8.05
N VAL A 75 6.95 18.45 8.73
CA VAL A 75 6.03 17.94 9.74
C VAL A 75 4.62 17.86 9.18
N HIS A 76 3.87 16.84 9.63
CA HIS A 76 2.47 16.67 9.24
C HIS A 76 1.62 17.83 9.78
N ASN A 77 0.85 18.46 8.90
CA ASN A 77 -0.01 19.58 9.22
C ASN A 77 -1.46 19.13 9.39
N THR A 78 -1.93 19.02 10.62
CA THR A 78 -3.30 18.57 10.93
C THR A 78 -4.39 19.49 10.36
N VAL A 79 -4.06 20.76 10.07
CA VAL A 79 -4.98 21.73 9.46
C VAL A 79 -5.35 21.32 8.04
N TYR A 80 -4.48 20.58 7.34
CA TYR A 80 -4.75 20.06 6.01
C TYR A 80 -6.05 19.23 5.96
N HIS A 81 -6.31 18.44 7.02
CA HIS A 81 -7.49 17.58 7.18
C HIS A 81 -8.67 18.28 7.87
N GLY A 82 -8.63 19.61 8.06
CA GLY A 82 -9.64 20.36 8.79
C GLY A 82 -9.56 20.22 10.32
N GLY A 83 -8.46 19.68 10.84
CA GLY A 83 -8.17 19.67 12.27
C GLY A 83 -7.63 21.03 12.76
N SER A 84 -7.54 21.19 14.09
CA SER A 84 -6.90 22.35 14.70
C SER A 84 -5.37 22.25 14.61
N THR A 85 -4.68 23.39 14.52
CA THR A 85 -3.22 23.46 14.59
C THR A 85 -2.74 22.84 15.92
N PRO A 86 -1.76 21.91 15.92
CA PRO A 86 -1.19 21.42 17.17
C PRO A 86 -0.38 22.55 17.77
N THR A 87 -0.84 23.09 18.91
CA THR A 87 -0.02 23.99 19.72
C THR A 87 1.10 23.14 20.34
N PRO A 88 2.38 23.50 20.19
CA PRO A 88 3.46 22.78 20.85
C PRO A 88 3.39 23.04 22.36
N THR A 89 2.72 22.17 23.13
CA THR A 89 2.74 22.22 24.60
C THR A 89 3.84 21.31 25.12
N GLY A 90 5.08 21.81 25.13
CA GLY A 90 6.20 21.15 25.78
C GLY A 90 7.46 22.01 25.78
N PRO A 91 8.31 21.95 26.82
CA PRO A 91 9.50 22.80 26.96
C PRO A 91 10.62 22.50 25.93
N ASN A 92 10.34 21.64 24.94
CA ASN A 92 11.30 21.25 23.92
C ASN A 92 10.65 21.28 22.53
N ALA A 93 10.39 22.51 22.06
CA ALA A 93 9.95 22.78 20.68
C ALA A 93 11.01 22.43 19.61
N ASN A 94 12.15 21.88 20.03
CA ASN A 94 13.31 21.51 19.21
C ASN A 94 13.69 20.02 19.30
N ALA A 95 12.88 19.18 19.96
CA ALA A 95 13.08 17.73 19.89
C ALA A 95 12.79 17.26 18.44
N PRO A 96 13.67 16.44 17.81
CA PRO A 96 13.34 15.85 16.52
C PRO A 96 12.05 15.06 16.68
N PHE A 97 10.95 15.59 16.14
CA PHE A 97 9.74 14.81 16.02
C PHE A 97 10.10 13.62 15.14
N VAL A 98 9.84 12.39 15.64
CA VAL A 98 10.11 11.16 14.92
C VAL A 98 9.47 11.30 13.55
N VAL A 99 10.29 11.47 12.51
CA VAL A 99 9.85 11.42 11.13
C VAL A 99 9.17 10.06 10.97
N PRO A 100 7.85 9.99 10.74
CA PRO A 100 7.24 8.74 10.34
C PRO A 100 8.00 8.28 9.09
N PRO A 101 8.40 7.00 8.97
CA PRO A 101 9.10 6.51 7.79
C PRO A 101 8.40 7.02 6.53
N ALA A 102 9.18 7.52 5.57
CA ALA A 102 8.70 7.99 4.26
C ALA A 102 7.57 7.06 3.80
N THR A 103 6.42 7.62 3.40
CA THR A 103 5.22 6.84 3.08
C THR A 103 5.61 5.72 2.13
N THR A 104 5.77 4.52 2.69
CA THR A 104 6.13 3.36 1.89
C THR A 104 4.88 3.10 1.04
N SER A 105 5.07 2.97 -0.27
CA SER A 105 3.98 2.72 -1.23
C SER A 105 2.99 1.72 -0.64
N ALA A 106 1.68 1.95 -0.76
CA ALA A 106 0.71 1.10 -0.05
C ALA A 106 0.90 -0.40 -0.35
N THR A 107 1.44 -0.71 -1.53
CA THR A 107 2.01 -2.00 -1.88
C THR A 107 3.50 -1.92 -2.24
N ASN A 108 4.26 -2.97 -1.94
CA ASN A 108 5.64 -3.11 -2.43
C ASN A 108 5.66 -3.47 -3.93
N ALA A 109 6.86 -3.62 -4.51
CA ALA A 109 7.03 -3.94 -5.94
C ALA A 109 6.37 -5.28 -6.35
N ASN A 110 6.12 -6.15 -5.39
CA ASN A 110 5.47 -7.46 -5.58
C ASN A 110 3.95 -7.38 -5.37
N GLY A 111 3.39 -6.18 -5.14
CA GLY A 111 1.97 -5.98 -4.88
C GLY A 111 1.52 -6.33 -3.46
N VAL A 112 2.44 -6.58 -2.53
CA VAL A 112 2.12 -6.93 -1.14
C VAL A 112 1.77 -5.67 -0.37
N TRP A 113 0.63 -5.65 0.32
CA TRP A 113 0.16 -4.51 1.12
C TRP A 113 0.90 -4.38 2.45
N HIS A 114 1.15 -3.14 2.88
CA HIS A 114 1.80 -2.87 4.18
C HIS A 114 0.89 -3.20 5.37
N TYR A 115 -0.40 -2.89 5.25
CA TYR A 115 -1.44 -3.23 6.22
C TYR A 115 -2.56 -4.03 5.55
N THR A 116 -2.95 -5.16 6.14
CA THR A 116 -3.93 -6.11 5.58
C THR A 116 -5.03 -6.44 6.58
N CYS A 117 -6.18 -6.89 6.08
CA CYS A 117 -7.29 -7.27 6.95
C CYS A 117 -7.12 -8.71 7.45
N SER A 118 -7.06 -8.91 8.76
CA SER A 118 -6.95 -10.24 9.38
C SER A 118 -8.15 -11.15 9.14
N LYS A 119 -9.26 -10.61 8.63
CA LYS A 119 -10.44 -11.38 8.20
C LYS A 119 -10.36 -11.83 6.74
N GLY A 120 -9.26 -11.55 6.04
CA GLY A 120 -9.07 -11.95 4.65
C GLY A 120 -9.85 -11.11 3.64
N CYS A 121 -10.29 -9.90 4.02
CA CYS A 121 -10.89 -8.98 3.07
C CYS A 121 -9.87 -8.57 2.00
N ALA A 122 -10.32 -8.42 0.76
CA ALA A 122 -9.46 -7.98 -0.34
C ALA A 122 -8.96 -6.54 -0.12
N GLY A 123 -7.69 -6.29 -0.48
CA GLY A 123 -7.03 -4.99 -0.37
C GLY A 123 -6.27 -4.78 0.94
N GLY A 124 -5.89 -3.52 1.20
CA GLY A 124 -5.08 -3.12 2.35
C GLY A 124 -4.89 -1.61 2.41
N ALA A 125 -3.92 -1.16 3.19
CA ALA A 125 -3.53 0.24 3.28
C ALA A 125 -2.01 0.40 3.41
N GLY A 126 -1.50 1.59 3.07
CA GLY A 126 -0.11 1.96 3.31
C GLY A 126 0.18 2.37 4.77
N ALA A 127 -0.87 2.62 5.55
CA ALA A 127 -0.81 3.05 6.94
C ALA A 127 -1.80 2.26 7.81
N ALA A 128 -1.59 2.30 9.12
CA ALA A 128 -2.52 1.75 10.09
C ALA A 128 -3.91 2.43 9.97
N GLY A 129 -4.97 1.67 10.16
CA GLY A 129 -6.34 2.17 10.03
C GLY A 129 -7.37 1.04 10.00
N SER A 130 -8.60 1.36 9.61
CA SER A 130 -9.69 0.40 9.49
C SER A 130 -9.81 -0.16 8.08
N CYS A 131 -10.19 -1.44 7.98
CA CYS A 131 -10.52 -2.09 6.72
C CYS A 131 -11.78 -1.49 6.12
N VAL A 132 -11.69 -1.01 4.86
CA VAL A 132 -12.84 -0.44 4.14
C VAL A 132 -14.00 -1.42 3.96
N ASN A 133 -13.72 -2.73 3.95
CA ASN A 133 -14.73 -3.75 3.70
C ASN A 133 -15.46 -4.23 4.96
N CYS A 134 -14.83 -4.13 6.13
CA CYS A 134 -15.39 -4.72 7.36
C CYS A 134 -15.17 -3.91 8.64
N GLY A 135 -14.59 -2.71 8.56
CA GLY A 135 -14.38 -1.80 9.68
C GLY A 135 -13.28 -2.20 10.68
N ASN A 136 -12.86 -3.47 10.71
CA ASN A 136 -11.82 -3.95 11.62
C ASN A 136 -10.47 -3.27 11.39
N THR A 137 -9.71 -3.11 12.47
CA THR A 137 -8.33 -2.63 12.41
C THR A 137 -7.48 -3.50 11.50
N LEU A 138 -6.75 -2.87 10.59
CA LEU A 138 -5.78 -3.54 9.71
C LEU A 138 -4.55 -3.96 10.51
N ALA A 139 -4.07 -5.17 10.25
CA ALA A 139 -2.84 -5.71 10.81
C ALA A 139 -1.65 -5.35 9.92
N HIS A 140 -0.51 -5.08 10.56
CA HIS A 140 0.77 -4.93 9.86
C HIS A 140 1.17 -6.24 9.16
N ASN A 141 1.71 -6.13 7.95
CA ASN A 141 2.13 -7.27 7.15
C ASN A 141 3.65 -7.28 6.96
N GLN A 142 4.34 -8.17 7.67
CA GLN A 142 5.80 -8.30 7.58
C GLN A 142 6.30 -8.63 6.17
N ALA A 143 5.53 -9.38 5.36
CA ALA A 143 5.94 -9.74 4.00
C ALA A 143 6.07 -8.53 3.06
N TYR A 144 5.57 -7.36 3.47
CA TYR A 144 5.77 -6.09 2.77
C TYR A 144 7.25 -5.70 2.68
N HIS A 145 8.04 -6.02 3.71
CA HIS A 145 9.44 -5.60 3.89
C HIS A 145 10.46 -6.62 3.39
N GLN A 146 9.99 -7.69 2.75
CA GLN A 146 10.79 -8.78 2.17
C GLN A 146 10.96 -8.56 0.67
#